data_AF-A0A0H5QTY8-F1
#
_entry.id   AF-A0A0H5QTY8-F1
#
_cell.length_a   1.000
_cell.length_b   1.000
_cell.length_c   1.000
_cell.angle_alpha   90.00
_cell.angle_beta   90.00
_cell.angle_gamma   90.00
#
_symmetry.space_group_name_H-M   'P 1'
#
loop_
_entity.id
_entity.type
_entity.pdbx_description
1 polymer ?
#
loop_
_entity_poly.entity_id
_entity_poly.type
_entity_poly.pdbx_seq_one_letter_code
_entity_poly.pdbx_strand_id
1 'polypeptide(L)'
;ARGLPPTANSFFAIGRCCCVSRIMAMATQLTKTRPPRGTNFDEDEVDQLCRSWLHVSQDSRTGTGQKSDVFWEAIAVNFNSCRPESTETRTKRSLVTKWTTVQKAVAKFVGCVAHIRDVDESGTSDQDVLDKSLALYKASTGTSFLLMSSYRILSSAPKWQSFRGKNISSL
;
A
#
# COMPACT_ATOMS: atom_id res chain seq x y z
N ALA A 1 -78.46 -22.46 -17.21
CA ALA A 1 -78.04 -23.85 -17.01
C ALA A 1 -76.86 -24.13 -17.95
N ARG A 2 -75.62 -24.10 -17.45
CA ARG A 2 -74.43 -24.57 -18.19
C ARG A 2 -73.98 -25.83 -17.46
N GLY A 3 -74.04 -26.96 -18.16
CA GLY A 3 -73.77 -28.29 -17.63
C GLY A 3 -72.32 -28.44 -17.20
N LEU A 4 -72.16 -29.22 -16.13
CA LEU A 4 -70.90 -29.69 -15.58
C LEU A 4 -70.23 -30.76 -16.50
N PRO A 5 -68.93 -31.00 -16.31
CA PRO A 5 -68.12 -32.01 -17.00
C PRO A 5 -68.32 -33.40 -16.35
N PRO A 6 -67.88 -34.53 -16.96
CA PRO A 6 -66.52 -35.00 -16.67
C PRO A 6 -65.90 -35.92 -17.76
N THR A 7 -64.59 -35.91 -17.89
CA THR A 7 -63.86 -37.18 -18.06
C THR A 7 -62.62 -37.15 -17.18
N ALA A 8 -62.65 -38.01 -16.17
CA ALA A 8 -61.50 -38.39 -15.39
C ALA A 8 -60.58 -39.27 -16.25
N ASN A 9 -59.27 -39.16 -16.04
CA ASN A 9 -58.54 -40.36 -15.68
C ASN A 9 -57.27 -40.03 -14.90
N SER A 10 -57.28 -40.46 -13.65
CA SER A 10 -56.12 -40.53 -12.79
C SER A 10 -55.52 -41.92 -12.97
N PHE A 11 -54.25 -42.05 -13.36
CA PHE A 11 -53.47 -43.23 -13.02
C PHE A 11 -52.02 -42.86 -12.69
N PHE A 12 -51.56 -43.51 -11.63
CA PHE A 12 -50.36 -43.30 -10.84
C PHE A 12 -49.04 -43.54 -11.57
N ALA A 13 -48.02 -42.78 -11.12
CA ALA A 13 -46.62 -43.15 -10.84
C ALA A 13 -45.78 -43.75 -12.00
N ILE A 14 -44.50 -43.47 -12.20
CA ILE A 14 -43.33 -43.50 -11.30
C ILE A 14 -42.21 -42.76 -12.06
N GLY A 15 -41.33 -42.00 -11.37
CA GLY A 15 -39.95 -41.82 -11.86
C GLY A 15 -39.44 -40.40 -11.99
N ARG A 16 -38.69 -39.98 -10.96
CA ARG A 16 -37.63 -38.96 -10.93
C ARG A 16 -37.03 -38.59 -12.31
N CYS A 17 -36.86 -37.29 -12.54
CA CYS A 17 -35.54 -36.68 -12.77
C CYS A 17 -35.61 -35.16 -12.62
N CYS A 18 -34.86 -34.64 -11.64
CA CYS A 18 -34.51 -33.23 -11.50
C CYS A 18 -33.93 -32.70 -12.81
N CYS A 19 -34.39 -31.55 -13.34
CA CYS A 19 -33.59 -30.60 -14.15
C CYS A 19 -34.41 -29.56 -14.96
N VAL A 20 -35.59 -29.08 -14.55
CA VAL A 20 -36.18 -27.89 -15.23
C VAL A 20 -36.91 -26.97 -14.26
N SER A 21 -36.15 -26.22 -13.46
CA SER A 21 -36.66 -25.01 -12.77
C SER A 21 -35.57 -23.95 -12.72
N ARG A 22 -34.93 -23.72 -13.88
CA ARG A 22 -33.75 -22.85 -14.04
C ARG A 22 -34.07 -21.55 -14.80
N ILE A 23 -35.32 -21.10 -14.80
CA ILE A 23 -35.72 -19.85 -15.46
C ILE A 23 -35.91 -18.75 -14.40
N MET A 24 -34.87 -17.93 -14.29
CA MET A 24 -34.90 -16.51 -13.93
C MET A 24 -35.51 -16.09 -12.59
N ALA A 25 -34.87 -16.50 -11.49
CA ALA A 25 -34.96 -15.77 -10.23
C ALA A 25 -33.77 -14.79 -10.10
N MET A 26 -34.04 -13.52 -10.39
CA MET A 26 -33.52 -12.32 -9.71
C MET A 26 -31.98 -12.12 -9.68
N ALA A 27 -31.52 -11.29 -10.61
CA ALA A 27 -30.18 -10.72 -10.70
C ALA A 27 -29.82 -9.90 -9.45
N THR A 28 -29.06 -10.48 -8.53
CA THR A 28 -28.19 -9.73 -7.61
C THR A 28 -27.01 -10.61 -7.22
N GLN A 29 -26.02 -10.73 -8.11
CA GLN A 29 -24.69 -11.14 -7.70
C GLN A 29 -23.68 -10.25 -8.43
N LEU A 30 -23.27 -9.20 -7.71
CA LEU A 30 -22.08 -8.42 -7.99
C LEU A 30 -20.94 -9.41 -8.27
N THR A 31 -20.50 -9.47 -9.51
CA THR A 31 -19.27 -10.15 -9.89
C THR A 31 -18.14 -9.45 -9.14
N LYS A 32 -17.73 -10.02 -8.01
CA LYS A 32 -16.53 -9.60 -7.28
C LYS A 32 -15.30 -10.03 -8.09
N THR A 33 -15.10 -9.41 -9.25
CA THR A 33 -13.80 -9.42 -9.91
C THR A 33 -12.86 -8.64 -8.98
N ARG A 34 -11.74 -9.27 -8.57
CA ARG A 34 -10.68 -8.54 -7.88
C ARG A 34 -10.30 -7.36 -8.79
N PRO A 35 -10.25 -6.12 -8.28
CA PRO A 35 -9.81 -5.00 -9.10
C PRO A 35 -8.44 -5.35 -9.68
N PRO A 36 -8.17 -4.96 -10.95
CA PRO A 36 -6.88 -5.15 -11.56
C PRO A 36 -5.80 -4.66 -10.59
N ARG A 37 -4.74 -5.48 -10.42
CA ARG A 37 -3.61 -5.11 -9.57
C ARG A 37 -3.10 -3.76 -10.08
N GLY A 38 -3.13 -2.73 -9.21
CA GLY A 38 -2.68 -1.40 -9.58
C GLY A 38 -1.28 -1.44 -10.17
N THR A 39 -1.01 -0.56 -11.12
CA THR A 39 0.31 -0.41 -11.74
C THR A 39 1.41 -0.28 -10.68
N ASN A 40 2.55 -0.93 -10.91
CA ASN A 40 3.69 -0.83 -9.99
C ASN A 40 4.06 0.64 -9.77
N PHE A 41 4.50 0.96 -8.56
CA PHE A 41 5.02 2.30 -8.25
C PHE A 41 6.40 2.45 -8.87
N ASP A 42 6.56 3.47 -9.69
CA ASP A 42 7.86 3.89 -10.23
C ASP A 42 8.75 4.54 -9.15
N GLU A 43 10.04 4.68 -9.40
CA GLU A 43 10.98 5.35 -8.49
C GLU A 43 10.59 6.82 -8.27
N ASP A 44 10.19 7.52 -9.35
CA ASP A 44 9.71 8.90 -9.28
C ASP A 44 8.41 9.03 -8.46
N GLU A 45 7.51 8.04 -8.58
CA GLU A 45 6.28 8.00 -7.78
C GLU A 45 6.60 7.81 -6.28
N VAL A 46 7.63 7.03 -5.95
CA VAL A 46 8.05 6.83 -4.55
C VAL A 46 8.68 8.09 -3.97
N ASP A 47 9.51 8.78 -4.75
CA ASP A 47 10.11 10.04 -4.33
C ASP A 47 9.06 11.12 -4.12
N GLN A 48 8.07 11.22 -5.01
CA GLN A 48 6.95 12.15 -4.82
C GLN A 48 6.13 11.81 -3.57
N LEU A 49 5.93 10.52 -3.26
CA LEU A 49 5.28 10.10 -2.02
C LEU A 49 6.08 10.55 -0.79
N CYS A 50 7.41 10.44 -0.81
CA CYS A 50 8.27 10.90 0.28
C CYS A 50 8.20 12.42 0.47
N ARG A 51 8.20 13.19 -0.63
CA ARG A 51 8.04 14.65 -0.59
C ARG A 51 6.68 15.06 -0.03
N SER A 52 5.61 14.40 -0.49
CA SER A 52 4.24 14.66 -0.04
C SER A 52 4.08 14.36 1.45
N TRP A 53 4.65 13.24 1.91
CA TRP A 53 4.67 12.89 3.33
C TRP A 53 5.40 13.93 4.17
N LEU A 54 6.58 14.39 3.72
CA LEU A 54 7.34 15.43 4.41
C LEU A 54 6.58 16.75 4.50
N HIS A 55 5.94 17.17 3.41
CA HIS A 55 5.15 18.39 3.36
C HIS A 55 4.03 18.37 4.41
N VAL A 56 3.22 17.31 4.44
CA VAL A 56 2.11 17.19 5.40
C VAL A 56 2.61 16.96 6.83
N SER A 57 3.74 16.25 7.00
CA SER A 57 4.34 15.99 8.31
C SER A 57 4.94 17.26 8.94
N GLN A 58 5.40 18.21 8.13
CA GLN A 58 5.92 19.50 8.60
C GLN A 58 4.82 20.56 8.77
N ASP A 59 3.65 20.40 8.14
CA ASP A 59 2.51 21.30 8.32
C ASP A 59 2.05 21.28 9.79
N SER A 60 2.14 22.44 10.45
CA SER A 60 1.76 22.66 11.85
C SER A 60 0.25 22.49 12.08
N ARG A 61 -0.55 22.59 11.03
CA ARG A 61 -2.01 22.36 11.05
C ARG A 61 -2.35 20.89 11.34
N THR A 62 -1.42 19.97 11.06
CA THR A 62 -1.54 18.53 11.36
C THR A 62 -1.12 18.22 12.81
N GLY A 63 -1.55 19.05 13.75
CA GLY A 63 -1.14 19.01 15.16
C GLY A 63 -1.42 17.67 15.86
N THR A 64 -0.64 17.43 16.91
CA THR A 64 -0.64 16.25 17.79
C THR A 64 -2.04 15.91 18.29
N GLY A 65 -2.76 15.05 17.58
CA GLY A 65 -4.16 14.68 17.89
C GLY A 65 -5.02 14.31 16.69
N GLN A 66 -4.57 14.52 15.46
CA GLN A 66 -5.32 14.07 14.29
C GLN A 66 -5.40 12.54 14.18
N LYS A 67 -6.58 12.05 13.77
CA LYS A 67 -6.78 10.66 13.35
C LYS A 67 -5.88 10.40 12.15
N SER A 68 -5.15 9.28 12.17
CA SER A 68 -4.24 8.86 11.08
C SER A 68 -4.91 8.91 9.70
N ASP A 69 -6.22 8.73 9.64
CA ASP A 69 -7.02 8.80 8.42
C ASP A 69 -6.95 10.16 7.71
N VAL A 70 -7.07 11.26 8.47
CA VAL A 70 -7.05 12.65 7.96
C VAL A 70 -5.65 13.00 7.46
N PHE A 71 -4.62 12.55 8.16
CA PHE A 71 -3.23 12.72 7.74
C PHE A 71 -2.97 12.08 6.37
N TRP A 72 -3.40 10.83 6.20
CA TRP A 72 -3.24 10.11 4.94
C TRP A 72 -4.12 10.64 3.81
N GLU A 73 -5.26 11.24 4.14
CA GLU A 73 -6.10 11.95 3.17
C GLU A 73 -5.41 13.21 2.66
N ALA A 74 -4.82 14.03 3.53
CA ALA A 74 -4.04 15.19 3.13
C ALA A 74 -2.82 14.80 2.24
N ILE A 75 -2.15 13.69 2.57
CA ILE A 75 -1.06 13.16 1.73
C ILE A 75 -1.60 12.72 0.37
N ALA A 76 -2.74 12.03 0.31
CA ALA A 76 -3.32 11.58 -0.95
C ALA A 76 -3.73 12.77 -1.84
N VAL A 77 -4.28 13.83 -1.25
CA VAL A 77 -4.61 15.07 -1.98
C VAL A 77 -3.33 15.72 -2.53
N ASN A 78 -2.31 15.92 -1.69
CA ASN A 78 -1.05 16.52 -2.11
C ASN A 78 -0.36 15.67 -3.20
N PHE A 79 -0.26 14.35 -3.01
CA PHE A 79 0.36 13.43 -3.95
C PHE A 79 -0.32 13.47 -5.32
N ASN A 80 -1.65 13.37 -5.37
CA ASN A 80 -2.37 13.38 -6.65
C ASN A 80 -2.36 14.77 -7.30
N SER A 81 -2.30 15.86 -6.52
CA SER A 81 -2.19 17.23 -7.07
C SER A 81 -0.86 17.53 -7.75
N CYS A 82 0.22 16.86 -7.33
CA CYS A 82 1.53 17.00 -7.94
C CYS A 82 1.72 16.14 -9.20
N ARG A 83 0.71 15.39 -9.62
CA ARG A 83 0.76 14.51 -10.79
C ARG A 83 -0.10 15.09 -11.92
N PRO A 84 0.27 14.84 -13.18
CA PRO A 84 -0.56 15.28 -14.29
C PRO A 84 -1.93 14.60 -14.22
N GLU A 85 -2.98 15.38 -14.53
CA GLU A 85 -4.39 14.97 -14.44
C GLU A 85 -4.73 13.75 -15.32
N SER A 86 -3.91 13.49 -16.34
CA SER A 86 -4.00 12.31 -17.20
C SER A 86 -3.61 10.99 -16.52
N THR A 87 -3.08 11.03 -15.30
CA THR A 87 -2.58 9.84 -14.59
C THR A 87 -3.59 9.30 -13.61
N GLU A 88 -3.68 7.97 -13.50
CA GLU A 88 -4.57 7.30 -12.55
C GLU A 88 -4.34 7.80 -11.10
N THR A 89 -5.42 8.25 -10.47
CA THR A 89 -5.44 8.67 -9.07
C THR A 89 -5.10 7.51 -8.17
N ARG A 90 -4.07 7.65 -7.33
CA ARG A 90 -3.72 6.62 -6.35
C ARG A 90 -4.64 6.73 -5.14
N THR A 91 -5.20 5.60 -4.73
CA THR A 91 -6.02 5.53 -3.51
C THR A 91 -5.15 5.64 -2.25
N LYS A 92 -5.71 6.24 -1.20
CA LYS A 92 -5.09 6.33 0.14
C LYS A 92 -4.48 5.00 0.60
N ARG A 93 -5.24 3.90 0.47
CA ARG A 93 -4.80 2.55 0.87
C ARG A 93 -3.54 2.11 0.13
N SER A 94 -3.45 2.40 -1.16
CA SER A 94 -2.26 2.09 -1.97
C SER A 94 -1.04 2.86 -1.47
N LEU A 95 -1.20 4.17 -1.21
CA LEU A 95 -0.13 5.03 -0.70
C LEU A 95 0.36 4.59 0.68
N VAL A 96 -0.54 4.27 1.62
CA VAL A 96 -0.19 3.74 2.95
C VAL A 96 0.63 2.45 2.85
N THR A 97 0.20 1.53 1.97
CA THR A 97 0.86 0.23 1.80
C THR A 97 2.25 0.43 1.23
N LYS A 98 2.38 1.24 0.17
CA LYS A 98 3.67 1.56 -0.43
C LYS A 98 4.59 2.28 0.54
N TRP A 99 4.08 3.27 1.28
CA TRP A 99 4.84 3.99 2.30
C TRP A 99 5.40 3.04 3.36
N THR A 100 4.59 2.11 3.87
CA THR A 100 5.05 1.14 4.88
C THR A 100 6.24 0.31 4.37
N THR A 101 6.19 -0.11 3.10
CA THR A 101 7.31 -0.83 2.47
C THR A 101 8.56 0.05 2.34
N VAL A 102 8.40 1.28 1.85
CA VAL A 102 9.49 2.26 1.70
C VAL A 102 10.12 2.57 3.05
N GLN A 103 9.30 2.85 4.06
CA GLN A 103 9.72 3.13 5.42
C GLN A 103 10.54 1.98 6.01
N LYS A 104 10.09 0.73 5.86
CA LYS A 104 10.84 -0.44 6.34
C LYS A 104 12.18 -0.60 5.65
N ALA A 105 12.23 -0.44 4.32
CA ALA A 105 13.46 -0.53 3.55
C ALA A 105 14.46 0.57 3.95
N VAL A 106 14.00 1.82 4.04
CA VAL A 106 14.83 2.97 4.44
C VAL A 106 15.28 2.82 5.90
N ALA A 107 14.42 2.37 6.81
CA ALA A 107 14.78 2.15 8.21
C ALA A 107 15.86 1.06 8.36
N LYS A 108 15.76 -0.03 7.59
CA LYS A 108 16.79 -1.07 7.57
C LYS A 108 18.12 -0.54 7.05
N PHE A 109 18.11 0.20 5.95
CA PHE A 109 19.33 0.83 5.40
C PHE A 109 19.97 1.80 6.38
N VAL A 110 19.17 2.63 7.04
CA VAL A 110 19.62 3.49 8.13
C VAL A 110 20.30 2.70 9.25
N GLY A 111 19.73 1.56 9.64
CA GLY A 111 20.34 0.67 10.63
C GLY A 111 21.73 0.19 10.20
N CYS A 112 21.89 -0.15 8.91
CA CYS A 112 23.19 -0.46 8.33
C CYS A 112 24.16 0.73 8.43
N VAL A 113 23.71 1.94 8.09
CA VAL A 113 24.52 3.17 8.20
C VAL A 113 24.95 3.44 9.64
N ALA A 114 24.04 3.29 10.61
CA ALA A 114 24.34 3.46 12.01
C ALA A 114 25.36 2.43 12.51
N HIS A 115 25.21 1.17 12.10
CA HIS A 115 26.16 0.11 12.46
C HIS A 115 27.56 0.37 11.88
N ILE A 116 27.67 0.75 10.62
CA ILE A 116 28.98 1.09 10.02
C ILE A 116 29.60 2.28 10.75
N ARG A 117 28.83 3.31 11.10
CA ARG A 117 29.33 4.46 11.86
C ARG A 117 29.78 4.14 13.28
N ASP A 118 29.19 3.13 13.90
CA ASP A 118 29.57 2.66 15.24
C ASP A 118 30.84 1.80 15.21
N VAL A 119 31.01 1.01 14.15
CA VAL A 119 32.17 0.12 13.95
C VAL A 119 33.39 0.86 13.39
N ASP A 120 33.20 1.83 12.48
CA ASP A 120 34.30 2.66 11.97
C ASP A 120 34.62 3.79 12.98
N GLU A 121 35.62 3.54 13.82
CA GLU A 121 36.18 4.53 14.76
C GLU A 121 37.00 5.63 14.05
N SER A 122 37.32 5.45 12.76
CA SER A 122 38.40 6.18 12.07
C SER A 122 37.91 7.04 10.91
N GLY A 123 37.51 8.28 11.20
CA GLY A 123 37.55 9.42 10.28
C GLY A 123 37.08 9.20 8.82
N THR A 124 36.19 8.23 8.60
CA THR A 124 35.88 7.74 7.26
C THR A 124 34.98 8.74 6.55
N SER A 125 35.17 8.90 5.24
CA SER A 125 34.33 9.82 4.45
C SER A 125 32.87 9.38 4.49
N ASP A 126 31.93 10.33 4.45
CA ASP A 126 30.51 10.02 4.36
C ASP A 126 30.19 9.14 3.13
N GLN A 127 30.97 9.23 2.05
CA GLN A 127 30.83 8.35 0.88
C GLN A 127 31.21 6.90 1.21
N ASP A 128 32.32 6.70 1.90
CA ASP A 128 32.79 5.35 2.27
C ASP A 128 31.79 4.66 3.22
N VAL A 129 31.21 5.43 4.15
CA VAL A 129 30.14 4.94 5.03
C VAL A 129 28.95 4.48 4.21
N LEU A 130 28.52 5.26 3.20
CA LEU A 130 27.39 4.89 2.34
C LEU A 130 27.69 3.62 1.53
N ASP A 131 28.88 3.50 0.93
CA ASP A 131 29.26 2.34 0.13
C ASP A 131 29.33 1.06 0.96
N LYS A 132 29.96 1.12 2.14
CA LYS A 132 29.98 0.03 3.12
C LYS A 132 28.55 -0.36 3.56
N SER A 133 27.70 0.64 3.78
CA SER A 133 26.30 0.42 4.19
C SER A 133 25.47 -0.24 3.09
N LEU A 134 25.70 0.12 1.82
CA LEU A 134 25.06 -0.51 0.66
C LEU A 134 25.49 -1.98 0.52
N ALA A 135 26.78 -2.27 0.71
CA ALA A 135 27.29 -3.63 0.71
C ALA A 135 26.66 -4.47 1.84
N LEU A 136 26.58 -3.91 3.05
CA LEU A 136 25.97 -4.58 4.20
C LEU A 136 24.46 -4.79 4.00
N TYR A 137 23.76 -3.81 3.45
CA TYR A 137 22.34 -3.95 3.12
C TYR A 137 22.13 -5.10 2.14
N LYS A 138 22.89 -5.13 1.03
CA LYS A 138 22.81 -6.19 0.02
C LYS A 138 23.10 -7.57 0.61
N ALA A 139 24.09 -7.69 1.50
CA ALA A 139 24.36 -8.93 2.22
C ALA A 139 23.18 -9.37 3.11
N SER A 140 22.47 -8.41 3.72
CA SER A 140 21.38 -8.68 4.66
C SER A 140 19.99 -8.91 4.03
N THR A 141 19.75 -8.42 2.81
CA THR A 141 18.46 -8.53 2.11
C THR A 141 18.54 -9.38 0.85
N GLY A 142 19.74 -9.65 0.35
CA GLY A 142 19.97 -10.27 -0.95
C GLY A 142 19.71 -9.35 -2.16
N THR A 143 19.33 -8.08 -1.94
CA THR A 143 18.98 -7.14 -3.00
C THR A 143 19.68 -5.80 -2.84
N SER A 144 20.00 -5.16 -3.96
CA SER A 144 20.54 -3.79 -3.96
C SER A 144 19.50 -2.80 -3.47
N PHE A 145 19.93 -1.77 -2.75
CA PHE A 145 19.05 -0.69 -2.32
C PHE A 145 18.79 0.28 -3.47
N LEU A 146 17.54 0.32 -3.95
CA LEU A 146 17.13 1.19 -5.06
C LEU A 146 16.54 2.54 -4.60
N LEU A 147 16.24 2.69 -3.31
CA LEU A 147 15.53 3.85 -2.76
C LEU A 147 16.49 4.95 -2.25
N MET A 148 17.58 5.18 -2.99
CA MET A 148 18.63 6.12 -2.56
C MET A 148 18.12 7.57 -2.50
N SER A 149 17.36 8.00 -3.51
CA SER A 149 16.75 9.33 -3.56
C SER A 149 15.79 9.55 -2.39
N SER A 150 14.93 8.56 -2.12
CA SER A 150 13.99 8.58 -1.00
C SER A 150 14.72 8.65 0.36
N TYR A 151 15.81 7.91 0.53
CA TYR A 151 16.66 7.99 1.73
C TYR A 151 17.23 9.39 1.94
N ARG A 152 17.74 10.05 0.89
CA ARG A 152 18.29 11.41 0.96
C ARG A 152 17.21 12.43 1.34
N ILE A 153 16.04 12.34 0.72
CA ILE A 153 14.88 13.18 1.02
C ILE A 153 14.48 13.04 2.49
N LEU A 154 14.29 11.80 2.96
CA LEU A 154 13.83 11.54 4.33
C LEU A 154 14.88 11.86 5.40
N SER A 155 16.16 11.59 5.12
CA SER A 155 17.25 11.85 6.07
C SER A 155 17.48 13.33 6.35
N SER A 156 17.11 14.20 5.40
CA SER A 156 17.16 15.66 5.58
C SER A 156 16.18 16.17 6.65
N ALA A 157 15.12 15.42 6.94
CA ALA A 157 14.05 15.90 7.80
C ALA A 157 14.29 15.53 9.29
N PRO A 158 14.33 16.51 10.22
CA PRO A 158 14.59 16.25 11.64
C PRO A 158 13.48 15.40 12.29
N LYS A 159 12.25 15.51 11.81
CA LYS A 159 11.10 14.72 12.28
C LYS A 159 11.24 13.23 11.91
N TRP A 160 11.90 12.90 10.81
CA TRP A 160 12.19 11.51 10.44
C TRP A 160 13.13 10.85 11.44
N GLN A 161 14.18 11.55 11.86
CA GLN A 161 15.14 11.07 12.87
C GLN A 161 14.44 10.70 14.18
N SER A 162 13.49 11.54 14.62
CA SER A 162 12.66 11.30 15.82
C SER A 162 11.66 10.14 15.65
N PHE A 163 11.21 9.87 14.42
CA PHE A 163 10.31 8.75 14.11
C PHE A 163 11.03 7.40 14.22
N ARG A 164 12.34 7.35 13.97
CA ARG A 164 13.14 6.12 14.01
C ARG A 164 13.16 5.45 15.39
N GLY A 165 13.21 6.24 16.47
CA GLY A 165 13.30 5.73 17.84
C GLY A 165 12.02 5.07 18.37
N LYS A 166 10.87 5.21 17.68
CA LYS A 166 9.57 4.70 18.14
C LYS A 166 9.10 3.44 17.43
N ASN A 167 9.84 2.93 16.44
CA ASN A 167 9.41 1.80 15.60
C ASN A 167 10.39 0.61 15.59
N ILE A 168 11.41 0.61 16.46
CA ILE A 168 12.41 -0.48 16.56
C ILE A 168 12.27 -1.28 17.87
N SER A 169 11.46 -0.83 18.83
CA SER A 169 11.25 -1.53 20.11
C SER A 169 9.93 -2.31 20.22
N SER A 170 9.20 -2.52 19.13
CA SER A 170 8.00 -3.38 19.16
C SER A 170 7.67 -3.99 17.79
N LEU A 171 8.49 -4.93 17.33
CA LEU A 171 8.09 -6.07 16.48
C LEU A 171 9.06 -7.22 16.70
#